data_AF-A0A949XCA2-F1
#
_entry.id   AF-A0A949XCA2-F1
#
_cell.length_a   1.000
_cell.length_b   1.000
_cell.length_c   1.000
_cell.angle_alpha   90.00
_cell.angle_beta   90.00
_cell.angle_gamma   90.00
#
_symmetry.space_group_name_H-M   'P 1'
#
loop_
_entity.id
_entity.type
_entity.pdbx_description
1 polymer ?
#
loop_
_entity_poly.entity_id
_entity_poly.type
_entity_poly.pdbx_seq_one_letter_code
_entity_poly.pdbx_strand_id
1 'polypeptide(L)'
;MHLLFLAEAAIEPGAARHGSIMVAGNATTEYKAGRQKEEDMATGHTVNYRFHHRHLIVADVAKTVAFYEDTLGAKKIQEMEFRGRSIVRLELDGLPLTISQQIHTGVGDHIGLAVDDFEAAVTELRAKGVEFIVEPTDLGSAKFAFIQDAAGTTLEIIQVMKQN
;
A
#
# COMPACT_ATOMS: atom_id res chain seq x y z
N MET A 1 -28.42 33.74 -28.56
CA MET A 1 -27.46 33.63 -27.44
C MET A 1 -26.63 32.37 -27.71
N HIS A 2 -25.29 32.47 -27.69
CA HIS A 2 -24.27 31.43 -27.96
C HIS A 2 -24.67 29.99 -27.53
N LEU A 3 -24.56 28.87 -28.29
CA LEU A 3 -23.43 28.21 -29.02
C LEU A 3 -22.17 28.05 -28.13
N LEU A 4 -21.55 26.90 -27.80
CA LEU A 4 -21.49 25.49 -28.26
C LEU A 4 -21.72 24.52 -27.06
N PHE A 5 -21.90 23.19 -27.11
CA PHE A 5 -21.82 22.09 -28.11
C PHE A 5 -20.45 21.37 -28.32
N LEU A 6 -20.51 20.04 -28.55
CA LEU A 6 -19.44 19.04 -28.87
C LEU A 6 -18.63 18.44 -27.69
N ALA A 7 -18.28 17.14 -27.67
CA ALA A 7 -18.85 15.94 -28.33
C ALA A 7 -18.22 14.66 -27.74
N GLU A 8 -18.96 13.55 -27.69
CA GLU A 8 -18.38 12.20 -27.59
C GLU A 8 -17.62 11.82 -28.87
N ALA A 9 -16.59 10.99 -28.73
CA ALA A 9 -15.93 10.31 -29.85
C ALA A 9 -15.80 8.82 -29.54
N ALA A 10 -16.71 8.02 -30.10
CA ALA A 10 -16.61 6.56 -30.12
C ALA A 10 -15.46 6.11 -31.03
N ILE A 11 -14.80 5.01 -30.67
CA ILE A 11 -13.68 4.43 -31.43
C ILE A 11 -14.14 3.17 -32.15
N GLU A 12 -14.26 3.24 -33.48
CA GLU A 12 -14.46 2.08 -34.36
C GLU A 12 -13.10 1.51 -34.83
N PRO A 13 -12.96 0.18 -35.02
CA PRO A 13 -11.68 -0.45 -35.34
C PRO A 13 -11.41 -0.50 -36.85
N GLY A 14 -10.26 0.01 -37.32
CA GLY A 14 -9.88 -0.16 -38.73
C GLY A 14 -8.53 0.42 -39.17
N ALA A 15 -7.71 -0.46 -39.75
CA ALA A 15 -6.52 -0.19 -40.58
C ALA A 15 -5.35 0.60 -39.97
N ALA A 16 -4.28 -0.13 -39.65
CA ALA A 16 -2.99 0.42 -39.27
C ALA A 16 -2.36 1.28 -40.39
N ARG A 17 -1.73 2.39 -39.98
CA ARG A 17 -0.81 3.18 -40.81
C ARG A 17 0.36 3.61 -39.93
N HIS A 18 1.58 3.34 -40.39
CA HIS A 18 2.81 3.59 -39.64
C HIS A 18 2.93 5.08 -39.32
N GLY A 19 2.86 5.42 -38.03
CA GLY A 19 3.17 6.73 -37.50
C GLY A 19 4.02 6.55 -36.25
N SER A 20 5.27 7.00 -36.31
CA SER A 20 6.21 6.90 -35.19
C SER A 20 5.76 7.78 -34.03
N ILE A 21 5.12 7.20 -33.01
CA ILE A 21 4.88 7.91 -31.75
C ILE A 21 6.21 7.99 -31.01
N MET A 22 6.90 9.12 -31.17
CA MET A 22 8.00 9.48 -30.27
C MET A 22 7.40 9.83 -28.90
N VAL A 23 7.50 8.91 -27.94
CA VAL A 23 7.28 9.22 -26.53
C VAL A 23 8.50 9.97 -26.02
N ALA A 24 8.51 11.29 -26.20
CA ALA A 24 9.46 12.18 -25.53
C ALA A 24 9.01 12.36 -24.08
N GLY A 25 9.71 11.73 -23.15
CA GLY A 25 9.28 11.66 -21.75
C GLY A 25 10.28 10.98 -20.82
N ASN A 26 11.56 11.37 -20.89
CA ASN A 26 12.60 10.94 -19.94
C ASN A 26 12.48 11.66 -18.59
N ALA A 27 11.32 11.55 -17.95
CA ALA A 27 11.10 11.99 -16.58
C ALA A 27 11.54 10.89 -15.60
N THR A 28 12.85 10.78 -15.35
CA THR A 28 13.37 10.04 -14.19
C THR A 28 13.05 10.83 -12.92
N THR A 29 11.85 10.66 -12.39
CA THR A 29 11.51 11.12 -11.05
C THR A 29 12.21 10.20 -10.04
N GLU A 30 13.38 10.62 -9.55
CA GLU A 30 14.01 9.99 -8.39
C GLU A 30 13.04 10.03 -7.20
N TYR A 31 12.59 8.87 -6.73
CA TYR A 31 11.86 8.77 -5.47
C TYR A 31 12.82 9.03 -4.31
N LYS A 32 12.94 10.29 -3.90
CA LYS A 32 13.70 10.68 -2.71
C LYS A 32 12.91 10.35 -1.46
N ALA A 33 13.13 9.16 -0.93
CA ALA A 33 12.65 8.76 0.38
C ALA A 33 13.20 9.72 1.46
N GLY A 34 12.32 10.58 1.98
CA GLY A 34 12.64 11.56 3.03
C GLY A 34 12.56 13.01 2.55
N ARG A 35 11.53 13.72 3.02
CA ARG A 35 11.53 15.19 3.13
C ARG A 35 11.67 15.57 4.60
N GLN A 36 12.43 16.62 4.86
CA GLN A 36 12.64 17.16 6.21
C GLN A 36 11.35 17.79 6.76
N LYS A 37 11.26 17.90 8.09
CA LYS A 37 10.14 18.55 8.79
C LYS A 37 9.99 20.01 8.35
N GLU A 38 8.77 20.42 8.05
CA GLU A 38 8.29 21.77 8.28
C GLU A 38 7.31 21.71 9.45
N GLU A 39 7.51 22.56 10.46
CA GLU A 39 6.75 22.58 11.70
C GLU A 39 5.62 23.61 11.61
N ASP A 40 4.42 23.19 11.22
CA ASP A 40 3.21 24.01 11.40
C ASP A 40 2.51 23.66 12.71
N MET A 41 2.75 24.48 13.74
CA MET A 41 2.04 24.42 15.01
C MET A 41 0.66 25.08 14.90
N ALA A 42 -0.34 24.34 14.41
CA ALA A 42 -1.75 24.71 14.58
C ALA A 42 -2.64 23.45 14.69
N THR A 43 -3.25 23.26 15.87
CA THR A 43 -4.00 22.06 16.31
C THR A 43 -3.12 20.82 16.60
N GLY A 44 -3.53 20.02 17.58
CA GLY A 44 -2.63 19.06 18.25
C GLY A 44 -2.45 17.73 17.51
N HIS A 45 -1.20 17.21 17.54
CA HIS A 45 -0.81 15.85 17.15
C HIS A 45 -1.49 15.29 15.88
N THR A 46 -1.20 15.88 14.72
CA THR A 46 -1.45 15.24 13.43
C THR A 46 -0.66 13.93 13.32
N VAL A 47 -1.34 12.82 13.02
CA VAL A 47 -0.70 11.51 12.90
C VAL A 47 0.10 11.43 11.60
N ASN A 48 1.38 11.04 11.70
CA ASN A 48 2.26 10.86 10.56
C ASN A 48 2.25 9.41 10.06
N TYR A 49 1.77 9.20 8.84
CA TYR A 49 1.71 7.90 8.18
C TYR A 49 2.88 7.72 7.21
N ARG A 50 3.60 6.61 7.31
CA ARG A 50 4.76 6.29 6.46
C ARG A 50 4.56 4.98 5.73
N PHE A 51 5.01 4.86 4.48
CA PHE A 51 4.99 3.58 3.79
C PHE A 51 5.79 2.53 4.57
N HIS A 52 5.15 1.41 4.92
CA HIS A 52 5.77 0.29 5.62
C HIS A 52 6.00 -0.89 4.67
N HIS A 53 5.01 -1.25 3.84
CA HIS A 53 5.13 -2.35 2.89
C HIS A 53 3.95 -2.39 1.90
N ARG A 54 4.14 -3.12 0.79
CA ARG A 54 3.03 -3.72 0.02
C ARG A 54 2.79 -5.13 0.54
N HIS A 55 1.54 -5.55 0.71
CA HIS A 55 1.19 -6.94 1.02
C HIS A 55 0.38 -7.55 -0.13
N LEU A 56 0.72 -8.78 -0.50
CA LEU A 56 0.03 -9.59 -1.50
C LEU A 56 -0.63 -10.81 -0.85
N ILE A 57 -1.92 -10.98 -1.09
CA ILE A 57 -2.70 -12.11 -0.59
C ILE A 57 -2.88 -13.14 -1.70
N VAL A 58 -2.23 -14.29 -1.55
CA VAL A 58 -2.11 -15.30 -2.62
C VAL A 58 -2.56 -16.68 -2.18
N ALA A 59 -2.93 -17.51 -3.14
CA ALA A 59 -3.30 -18.91 -2.88
C ALA A 59 -2.08 -19.78 -2.54
N ASP A 60 -0.95 -19.57 -3.23
CA ASP A 60 0.28 -20.37 -3.11
C ASP A 60 1.47 -19.46 -2.83
N VAL A 61 1.80 -19.29 -1.54
CA VAL A 61 2.88 -18.41 -1.08
C VAL A 61 4.23 -18.87 -1.61
N ALA A 62 4.51 -20.18 -1.58
CA ALA A 62 5.81 -20.71 -1.99
C ALA A 62 6.06 -20.47 -3.49
N LYS A 63 5.08 -20.72 -4.34
CA LYS A 63 5.17 -20.47 -5.78
C LYS A 63 5.28 -18.98 -6.11
N THR A 64 4.53 -18.12 -5.43
CA THR A 64 4.63 -16.67 -5.65
C THR A 64 5.97 -16.13 -5.18
N VAL A 65 6.46 -16.54 -4.00
CA VAL A 65 7.79 -16.15 -3.49
C VAL A 65 8.88 -16.56 -4.48
N ALA A 66 8.88 -17.80 -4.97
CA ALA A 66 9.85 -18.26 -5.97
C ALA A 66 9.82 -17.40 -7.25
N PHE A 67 8.65 -16.97 -7.73
CA PHE A 67 8.57 -16.04 -8.86
C PHE A 67 9.23 -14.69 -8.56
N TYR A 68 8.99 -14.09 -7.38
CA TYR A 68 9.63 -12.82 -7.00
C TYR A 68 11.15 -12.95 -6.82
N GLU A 69 11.64 -14.05 -6.22
CA GLU A 69 13.07 -14.28 -6.04
C GLU A 69 13.75 -14.63 -7.39
N ASP A 70 13.31 -15.69 -8.07
CA ASP A 70 13.98 -16.25 -9.26
C ASP A 70 13.79 -15.41 -10.53
N THR A 71 12.63 -14.75 -10.70
CA THR A 71 12.30 -14.01 -11.93
C THR A 71 12.50 -12.51 -11.79
N LEU A 72 12.25 -11.94 -10.62
CA LEU A 72 12.32 -10.49 -10.38
C LEU A 72 13.50 -10.05 -9.51
N GLY A 73 14.29 -10.98 -8.97
CA GLY A 73 15.48 -10.66 -8.17
C GLY A 73 15.17 -10.08 -6.79
N ALA A 74 13.96 -10.30 -6.27
CA ALA A 74 13.65 -9.98 -4.88
C ALA A 74 14.47 -10.87 -3.93
N LYS A 75 14.71 -10.38 -2.71
CA LYS A 75 15.45 -11.13 -1.68
C LYS A 75 14.52 -11.45 -0.53
N LYS A 76 14.43 -12.71 -0.09
CA LYS A 76 13.80 -13.04 1.18
C LYS A 76 14.56 -12.44 2.36
N ILE A 77 13.85 -11.62 3.14
CA ILE A 77 14.33 -10.93 4.34
C ILE A 77 13.92 -11.69 5.60
N GLN A 78 12.70 -12.21 5.62
CA GLN A 78 12.15 -12.93 6.77
C GLN A 78 11.08 -13.92 6.32
N GLU A 79 10.99 -15.05 7.00
CA GLU A 79 9.86 -15.97 6.91
C GLU A 79 9.39 -16.27 8.34
N MET A 80 8.07 -16.16 8.55
CA MET A 80 7.44 -16.29 9.86
C MET A 80 6.07 -16.94 9.72
N GLU A 81 5.54 -17.49 10.81
CA GLU A 81 4.19 -18.05 10.83
C GLU A 81 3.26 -17.18 11.70
N PHE A 82 2.03 -16.97 11.24
CA PHE A 82 0.97 -16.38 12.03
C PHE A 82 -0.31 -17.20 11.88
N ARG A 83 -0.84 -17.72 13.00
CA ARG A 83 -2.06 -18.55 13.04
C ARG A 83 -2.05 -19.73 12.05
N GLY A 84 -0.92 -20.45 11.93
CA GLY A 84 -0.81 -21.59 11.01
C GLY A 84 -0.62 -21.21 9.53
N ARG A 85 -0.31 -19.94 9.22
CA ARG A 85 -0.10 -19.45 7.85
C ARG A 85 1.28 -18.82 7.72
N SER A 86 2.02 -19.20 6.68
CA SER A 86 3.31 -18.56 6.35
C SER A 86 3.07 -17.12 5.88
N ILE A 87 3.90 -16.22 6.41
CA ILE A 87 4.08 -14.84 5.98
C ILE A 87 5.55 -14.70 5.60
N VAL A 88 5.82 -14.37 4.34
CA VAL A 88 7.17 -14.16 3.82
C VAL A 88 7.36 -12.68 3.50
N ARG A 89 8.41 -12.07 4.04
CA ARG A 89 8.83 -10.71 3.73
C ARG A 89 10.01 -10.74 2.77
N LEU A 90 9.87 -10.03 1.67
CA LEU A 90 10.85 -9.83 0.62
C LEU A 90 11.25 -8.35 0.54
N GLU A 91 12.44 -8.08 0.00
CA GLU A 91 12.87 -6.77 -0.50
C GLU A 91 12.96 -6.85 -2.03
N LEU A 92 12.38 -5.87 -2.73
CA LEU A 92 12.58 -5.66 -4.16
C LEU A 92 12.96 -4.20 -4.40
N ASP A 93 14.19 -3.96 -4.88
CA ASP A 93 14.76 -2.61 -5.09
C ASP A 93 14.65 -1.70 -3.85
N GLY A 94 14.98 -2.24 -2.66
CA GLY A 94 14.84 -1.55 -1.38
C GLY A 94 13.40 -1.36 -0.89
N LEU A 95 12.38 -1.75 -1.66
CA LEU A 95 10.97 -1.68 -1.26
C LEU A 95 10.53 -2.97 -0.54
N PRO A 96 9.96 -2.86 0.68
CA PRO A 96 9.43 -4.00 1.41
C PRO A 96 8.12 -4.55 0.83
N LEU A 97 8.10 -5.85 0.59
CA LEU A 97 6.99 -6.64 0.06
C LEU A 97 6.68 -7.80 1.01
N THR A 98 5.41 -8.00 1.38
CA THR A 98 4.96 -9.13 2.18
C THR A 98 4.03 -10.02 1.35
N ILE A 99 4.14 -11.35 1.51
CA ILE A 99 3.32 -12.33 0.81
C ILE A 99 2.77 -13.34 1.83
N SER A 100 1.45 -13.55 1.84
CA SER A 100 0.82 -14.57 2.70
C SER A 100 -0.43 -15.18 2.06
N GLN A 101 -0.92 -16.27 2.68
CA GLN A 101 -2.32 -16.69 2.53
C GLN A 101 -3.21 -15.94 3.52
N GLN A 102 -4.47 -15.75 3.16
CA GLN A 102 -5.42 -15.00 3.98
C GLN A 102 -4.83 -13.60 4.30
N ILE A 103 -5.00 -13.02 5.48
CA ILE A 103 -5.23 -13.64 6.79
C ILE A 103 -6.65 -13.42 7.34
N HIS A 104 -7.27 -12.27 7.06
CA HIS A 104 -8.52 -11.77 7.66
C HIS A 104 -9.65 -11.73 6.63
N THR A 105 -10.83 -12.27 6.92
CA THR A 105 -11.96 -12.21 5.98
C THR A 105 -12.28 -10.75 5.60
N GLY A 106 -12.37 -10.45 4.31
CA GLY A 106 -12.64 -9.11 3.78
C GLY A 106 -11.40 -8.23 3.53
N VAL A 107 -10.22 -8.63 3.98
CA VAL A 107 -8.96 -7.94 3.67
C VAL A 107 -8.42 -8.43 2.32
N GLY A 108 -8.09 -7.49 1.42
CA GLY A 108 -7.43 -7.80 0.15
C GLY A 108 -5.93 -7.52 0.20
N ASP A 109 -5.29 -7.57 -0.98
CA ASP A 109 -4.03 -6.89 -1.24
C ASP A 109 -4.05 -5.46 -0.66
N HIS A 110 -3.01 -5.07 0.09
CA HIS A 110 -3.04 -3.84 0.87
C HIS A 110 -1.69 -3.13 0.95
N ILE A 111 -1.73 -1.87 1.36
CA ILE A 111 -0.55 -1.07 1.69
C ILE A 111 -0.51 -0.91 3.20
N GLY A 112 0.60 -1.30 3.83
CA GLY A 112 0.85 -1.03 5.24
C GLY A 112 1.42 0.36 5.44
N LEU A 113 0.83 1.11 6.37
CA LEU A 113 1.21 2.46 6.76
C LEU A 113 1.64 2.47 8.24
N ALA A 114 2.92 2.71 8.48
CA ALA A 114 3.48 2.81 9.81
C ALA A 114 3.09 4.14 10.48
N VAL A 115 2.71 4.07 11.76
CA VAL A 115 2.49 5.23 12.65
C VAL A 115 3.34 5.11 13.92
N ASP A 116 3.69 6.25 14.53
CA ASP A 116 4.44 6.28 15.79
C ASP A 116 3.52 6.13 17.02
N ASP A 117 2.27 6.58 16.90
CA ASP A 117 1.23 6.44 17.92
C ASP A 117 -0.05 5.92 17.24
N PHE A 118 -0.31 4.64 17.48
CA PHE A 118 -1.47 3.92 16.96
C PHE A 118 -2.79 4.33 17.61
N GLU A 119 -2.78 4.72 18.89
CA GLU A 119 -4.01 5.13 19.58
C GLU A 119 -4.47 6.52 19.09
N ALA A 120 -3.51 7.41 18.84
CA ALA A 120 -3.77 8.68 18.14
C ALA A 120 -4.32 8.43 16.72
N ALA A 121 -3.72 7.50 15.96
CA ALA A 121 -4.20 7.13 14.62
C ALA A 121 -5.65 6.63 14.63
N VAL A 122 -5.97 5.68 15.52
CA VAL A 122 -7.34 5.16 15.67
C VAL A 122 -8.32 6.26 16.06
N THR A 123 -7.94 7.13 17.00
CA THR A 123 -8.78 8.25 17.44
C THR A 123 -9.06 9.24 16.30
N GLU A 124 -8.03 9.63 15.56
CA GLU A 124 -8.13 10.55 14.42
C GLU A 124 -9.01 9.97 13.30
N LEU A 125 -8.82 8.69 12.95
CA LEU A 125 -9.58 7.99 11.92
C LEU A 125 -11.06 7.85 12.29
N ARG A 126 -11.38 7.48 13.54
CA ARG A 126 -12.78 7.42 14.00
C ARG A 126 -13.43 8.80 14.04
N ALA A 127 -12.70 9.84 14.46
CA ALA A 127 -13.22 11.22 14.45
C ALA A 127 -13.50 11.72 13.01
N LYS A 128 -12.78 11.21 12.02
CA LYS A 128 -13.00 11.44 10.58
C LYS A 128 -14.10 10.56 9.96
N GLY A 129 -14.72 9.67 10.74
CA GLY A 129 -15.78 8.76 10.26
C GLY A 129 -15.27 7.59 9.41
N VAL A 130 -13.99 7.22 9.52
CA VAL A 130 -13.42 6.08 8.79
C VAL A 130 -13.87 4.76 9.44
N GLU A 131 -14.42 3.86 8.63
CA GLU A 131 -14.82 2.51 9.06
C GLU A 131 -13.61 1.55 9.10
N PHE A 132 -13.60 0.69 10.11
CA PHE A 132 -12.56 -0.33 10.31
C PHE A 132 -13.08 -1.69 9.84
N ILE A 133 -12.54 -2.20 8.73
CA ILE A 133 -12.87 -3.55 8.23
C ILE A 133 -12.21 -4.65 9.08
N VAL A 134 -11.13 -4.31 9.80
CA VAL A 134 -10.63 -5.08 10.94
C VAL A 134 -10.36 -4.10 12.07
N GLU A 135 -11.06 -4.30 13.19
CA GLU A 135 -10.95 -3.47 14.38
C GLU A 135 -9.53 -3.48 14.98
N PRO A 136 -9.10 -2.38 15.64
CA PRO A 136 -7.78 -2.26 16.26
C PRO A 136 -7.43 -3.45 17.15
N THR A 137 -6.32 -4.10 16.82
CA THR A 137 -5.85 -5.34 17.44
C THR A 137 -4.44 -5.16 17.97
N ASP A 138 -4.21 -5.54 19.22
CA ASP A 138 -2.89 -5.55 19.86
C ASP A 138 -2.37 -7.00 19.96
N LEU A 139 -1.16 -7.25 19.46
CA LEU A 139 -0.45 -8.53 19.54
C LEU A 139 0.74 -8.48 20.52
N GLY A 140 0.94 -7.38 21.24
CA GLY A 140 2.10 -7.09 22.09
C GLY A 140 3.38 -6.74 21.30
N SER A 141 3.67 -7.47 20.21
CA SER A 141 4.79 -7.17 19.30
C SER A 141 4.44 -6.10 18.25
N ALA A 142 3.16 -5.91 17.95
CA ALA A 142 2.66 -4.90 17.05
C ALA A 142 1.17 -4.62 17.34
N LYS A 143 0.74 -3.40 17.03
CA LYS A 143 -0.67 -3.02 16.95
C LYS A 143 -1.04 -2.77 15.50
N PHE A 144 -2.20 -3.24 15.07
CA PHE A 144 -2.66 -3.05 13.70
C PHE A 144 -4.18 -2.92 13.58
N ALA A 145 -4.64 -2.29 12.50
CA ALA A 145 -6.04 -2.21 12.10
C ALA A 145 -6.12 -2.15 10.57
N PHE A 146 -7.26 -2.53 9.99
CA PHE A 146 -7.50 -2.40 8.55
C PHE A 146 -8.67 -1.48 8.25
N ILE A 147 -8.46 -0.58 7.29
CA ILE A 147 -9.46 0.38 6.78
C ILE A 147 -9.51 0.30 5.25
N GLN A 148 -10.43 1.03 4.63
CA GLN A 148 -10.44 1.28 3.18
C GLN A 148 -10.39 2.79 2.89
N ASP A 149 -9.78 3.16 1.77
CA ASP A 149 -9.90 4.51 1.21
C ASP A 149 -11.25 4.70 0.46
N ALA A 150 -11.48 5.90 -0.07
CA ALA A 150 -12.70 6.25 -0.80
C ALA A 150 -12.90 5.46 -2.13
N ALA A 151 -11.88 4.74 -2.61
CA ALA A 151 -11.94 3.87 -3.78
C ALA A 151 -12.03 2.38 -3.41
N GLY A 152 -12.02 2.04 -2.11
CA GLY A 152 -12.02 0.67 -1.60
C GLY A 152 -10.63 0.04 -1.47
N THR A 153 -9.53 0.78 -1.68
CA THR A 153 -8.17 0.27 -1.48
C THR A 153 -7.97 -0.09 -0.02
N THR A 154 -7.59 -1.33 0.28
CA THR A 154 -7.32 -1.75 1.66
C THR A 154 -5.99 -1.17 2.16
N LEU A 155 -6.03 -0.57 3.34
CA LEU A 155 -4.85 -0.05 4.04
C LEU A 155 -4.74 -0.73 5.41
N GLU A 156 -3.54 -1.18 5.77
CA GLU A 156 -3.21 -1.54 7.14
C GLU A 156 -2.60 -0.31 7.84
N ILE A 157 -3.12 0.06 8.99
CA ILE A 157 -2.45 1.01 9.90
C ILE A 157 -1.70 0.17 10.92
N ILE A 158 -0.39 0.33 11.05
CA ILE A 158 0.46 -0.53 11.89
C ILE A 158 1.45 0.27 12.75
N GLN A 159 1.62 -0.16 14.00
CA GLN A 159 2.74 0.22 14.85
C GLN A 159 3.47 -1.04 15.30
N VAL A 160 4.71 -1.23 14.84
CA VAL A 160 5.58 -2.31 15.30
C VAL A 160 6.28 -1.87 16.59
N MET A 161 6.20 -2.68 17.63
CA MET A 161 6.87 -2.40 18.89
C MET A 161 8.36 -2.71 18.78
N LYS A 162 9.22 -1.78 19.23
CA LYS A 162 10.67 -2.04 19.30
C LYS A 162 10.92 -3.17 20.29
N GLN A 163 11.58 -4.23 19.84
CA GLN A 163 12.19 -5.21 20.73
C GLN A 163 13.45 -4.56 21.33
N ASN A 164 13.54 -4.56 22.66
CA ASN A 164 14.71 -4.11 23.42
C ASN A 164 15.74 -5.24 23.55
#